data_AF-A0A970S6Y0-F1
#
_entry.id   AF-A0A970S6Y0-F1
#
_cell.length_a   1.000
_cell.length_b   1.000
_cell.length_c   1.000
_cell.angle_alpha   90.00
_cell.angle_beta   90.00
_cell.angle_gamma   90.00
#
_symmetry.space_group_name_H-M   'P 1'
#
loop_
_entity.id
_entity.type
_entity.pdbx_description
1 polymer ?
#
loop_
_entity_poly.entity_id
_entity_poly.type
_entity_poly.pdbx_seq_one_letter_code
_entity_poly.pdbx_strand_id
1 'polypeptide(L)'
;MQNLGFALIDAHIHQWDPYNTPHSARLAVKLLGKHPHLLDKTIRWIKPKALIETLGRTEHVTSAYLPEHYARDLGFYPAEKVVHIEANWHDHKSKGVVGETEFIERLDFKNNGLALGAIVAAADPRDPNFKKILKLHHRASPHFRGIRKMAAVHEDRGIFA
;
A
#
# COMPACT_ATOMS: atom_id res chain seq x y z
N MET A 1 -15.41 7.32 22.69
CA MET A 1 -14.10 7.83 22.21
C MET A 1 -13.57 8.81 23.24
N GLN A 2 -12.33 8.65 23.70
CA GLN A 2 -11.70 9.63 24.59
C GLN A 2 -11.26 10.84 23.77
N ASN A 3 -11.68 12.04 24.17
CA ASN A 3 -11.16 13.27 23.61
C ASN A 3 -9.81 13.57 24.27
N LEU A 4 -8.74 13.49 23.49
CA LEU A 4 -7.37 13.72 23.97
C LEU A 4 -6.99 15.20 24.03
N GLY A 5 -7.83 16.10 23.51
CA GLY A 5 -7.53 17.54 23.41
C GLY A 5 -6.58 17.92 22.28
N PHE A 6 -6.20 16.97 21.41
CA PHE A 6 -5.41 17.19 20.21
C PHE A 6 -5.72 16.14 19.13
N ALA A 7 -5.40 16.46 17.88
CA ALA A 7 -5.59 15.58 16.73
C ALA A 7 -4.49 14.50 16.68
N LEU A 8 -4.89 13.24 16.43
CA LEU A 8 -3.97 12.15 16.16
C LEU A 8 -3.75 11.99 14.66
N ILE A 9 -2.49 11.78 14.28
CA ILE A 9 -2.10 11.48 12.91
C ILE A 9 -1.40 10.13 12.93
N ASP A 10 -1.92 9.17 12.17
CA ASP A 10 -1.13 7.98 11.84
C ASP A 10 -0.17 8.34 10.70
N ALA A 11 1.10 8.44 11.03
CA ALA A 11 2.14 8.88 10.11
C ALA A 11 2.61 7.76 9.16
N HIS A 12 2.11 6.53 9.29
CA HIS A 12 2.54 5.43 8.43
C HIS A 12 1.44 4.39 8.26
N ILE A 13 0.68 4.52 7.18
CA ILE A 13 -0.25 3.47 6.73
C ILE A 13 0.08 3.01 5.30
N HIS A 14 -0.46 1.86 4.95
CA HIS A 14 -0.49 1.34 3.59
C HIS A 14 -1.94 1.08 3.19
N GLN A 15 -2.22 1.21 1.89
CA GLN A 15 -3.53 0.97 1.28
C GLN A 15 -3.29 0.26 -0.05
N TRP A 16 -4.02 -0.81 -0.32
CA TRP A 16 -3.84 -1.59 -1.55
C TRP A 16 -5.14 -2.28 -1.96
N ASP A 17 -5.27 -2.52 -3.27
CA ASP A 17 -6.41 -3.23 -3.84
C ASP A 17 -5.95 -4.20 -4.95
N PRO A 18 -5.65 -5.47 -4.60
CA PRO A 18 -5.08 -6.42 -5.55
C PRO A 18 -6.08 -6.86 -6.64
N TYR A 19 -7.35 -6.48 -6.52
CA TYR A 19 -8.38 -6.75 -7.53
C TYR A 19 -8.34 -5.73 -8.67
N ASN A 20 -8.08 -4.46 -8.34
CA ASN A 20 -8.23 -3.34 -9.27
C ASN A 20 -6.91 -2.64 -9.61
N THR A 21 -5.82 -2.91 -8.89
CA THR A 21 -4.52 -2.26 -9.11
C THR A 21 -3.38 -3.25 -9.46
N PRO A 22 -2.27 -2.78 -10.05
CA PRO A 22 -1.06 -3.58 -10.25
C PRO A 22 -0.50 -4.11 -8.94
N HIS A 23 -0.51 -5.44 -8.77
CA HIS A 23 -0.01 -6.12 -7.58
C HIS A 23 0.63 -7.48 -7.93
N SER A 24 1.58 -7.96 -7.12
CA SER A 24 2.24 -9.26 -7.31
C SER A 24 1.27 -10.45 -7.41
N ALA A 25 0.14 -10.35 -6.72
CA ALA A 25 -0.88 -11.40 -6.66
C ALA A 25 -2.06 -11.18 -7.62
N ARG A 26 -2.04 -10.13 -8.45
CA ARG A 26 -3.19 -9.70 -9.27
C ARG A 26 -3.80 -10.82 -10.11
N LEU A 27 -2.98 -11.64 -10.76
CA LEU A 27 -3.50 -12.74 -11.60
C LEU A 27 -4.22 -13.81 -10.78
N ALA A 28 -3.64 -14.21 -9.64
CA ALA A 28 -4.24 -15.20 -8.76
C ALA A 28 -5.55 -14.67 -8.15
N VAL A 29 -5.55 -13.41 -7.70
CA VAL A 29 -6.74 -12.75 -7.13
C VAL A 29 -7.83 -12.60 -8.18
N LYS A 30 -7.51 -12.25 -9.43
CA LYS A 30 -8.48 -12.15 -10.52
C LYS A 30 -9.16 -13.49 -10.83
N LEU A 31 -8.44 -14.60 -10.75
CA LEU A 31 -8.96 -15.94 -11.07
C LEU A 31 -9.67 -16.60 -9.88
N LEU A 32 -9.16 -16.43 -8.67
CA LEU A 32 -9.57 -17.19 -7.48
C LEU A 32 -10.11 -16.32 -6.34
N GLY A 33 -10.20 -15.00 -6.50
CA GLY A 33 -10.64 -14.07 -5.45
C GLY A 33 -12.05 -14.34 -4.91
N LYS A 34 -12.91 -15.00 -5.70
CA LYS A 34 -14.24 -15.45 -5.25
C LYS A 34 -14.21 -16.77 -4.46
N HIS A 35 -13.05 -17.43 -4.38
CA HIS A 35 -12.84 -18.70 -3.69
C HIS A 35 -11.63 -18.60 -2.75
N PRO A 36 -11.76 -17.93 -1.58
CA PRO A 36 -10.64 -17.60 -0.70
C PRO A 36 -9.78 -18.81 -0.28
N HIS A 37 -10.42 -19.96 -0.01
CA HIS A 37 -9.70 -21.19 0.33
C HIS A 37 -8.84 -21.73 -0.82
N LEU A 38 -9.32 -21.63 -2.07
CA LEU A 38 -8.53 -22.03 -3.24
C LEU A 38 -7.39 -21.03 -3.46
N LEU A 39 -7.66 -19.73 -3.31
CA LEU A 39 -6.65 -18.70 -3.42
C LEU A 39 -5.51 -18.87 -2.40
N ASP A 40 -5.81 -19.08 -1.12
CA ASP A 40 -4.80 -19.34 -0.07
C ASP A 40 -3.96 -20.58 -0.43
N LYS A 41 -4.61 -21.70 -0.78
CA LYS A 41 -3.91 -22.93 -1.15
C LYS A 41 -2.99 -22.74 -2.36
N THR A 42 -3.45 -22.03 -3.38
CA THR A 42 -2.66 -21.73 -4.58
C THR A 42 -1.47 -20.82 -4.26
N ILE A 43 -1.66 -19.78 -3.44
CA ILE A 43 -0.57 -18.88 -3.04
C ILE A 43 0.48 -19.64 -2.23
N ARG A 44 0.07 -20.46 -1.26
CA ARG A 44 0.98 -21.29 -0.45
C ARG A 44 1.75 -22.32 -1.28
N TRP A 45 1.18 -22.80 -2.38
CA TRP A 45 1.84 -23.75 -3.27
C TRP A 45 2.88 -23.10 -4.19
N ILE A 46 2.61 -21.88 -4.67
CA ILE A 46 3.47 -21.21 -5.68
C ILE A 46 4.57 -20.36 -5.03
N LYS A 47 4.31 -19.77 -3.86
CA LYS A 47 5.25 -18.83 -3.24
C LYS A 47 6.29 -19.54 -2.36
N PRO A 48 7.50 -18.95 -2.21
CA PRO A 48 8.51 -19.50 -1.31
C PRO A 48 7.99 -19.67 0.12
N LYS A 49 8.38 -20.76 0.78
CA LYS A 49 7.96 -21.06 2.16
C LYS A 49 8.28 -19.91 3.12
N ALA A 50 9.49 -19.36 3.05
CA ALA A 50 9.90 -18.25 3.91
C ALA A 50 8.99 -17.01 3.75
N LEU A 51 8.56 -16.67 2.53
CA LEU A 51 7.59 -15.59 2.32
C LEU A 51 6.24 -15.90 2.98
N ILE A 52 5.75 -17.13 2.84
CA ILE A 52 4.49 -17.56 3.47
C ILE A 52 4.59 -17.51 5.00
N GLU A 53 5.72 -17.90 5.57
CA GLU A 53 5.97 -17.83 7.01
C GLU A 53 6.06 -16.39 7.51
N THR A 54 6.68 -15.48 6.75
CA THR A 54 6.69 -14.03 7.05
C THR A 54 5.29 -13.41 7.00
N LEU A 55 4.48 -13.77 6.00
CA LEU A 55 3.11 -13.25 5.86
C LEU A 55 2.14 -13.85 6.88
N GLY A 56 2.34 -15.11 7.26
CA GLY A 56 1.41 -15.90 8.07
C GLY A 56 0.11 -16.18 7.33
N ARG A 57 -0.81 -15.20 7.31
CA ARG A 57 -2.08 -15.26 6.60
C ARG A 57 -1.96 -14.59 5.23
N THR A 58 -2.24 -15.33 4.16
CA THR A 58 -2.12 -14.79 2.79
C THR A 58 -3.15 -13.69 2.49
N GLU A 59 -4.27 -13.68 3.23
CA GLU A 59 -5.32 -12.65 3.12
C GLU A 59 -4.78 -11.23 3.30
N HIS A 60 -3.71 -11.04 4.08
CA HIS A 60 -3.07 -9.73 4.26
C HIS A 60 -2.47 -9.15 2.98
N VAL A 61 -2.25 -9.94 1.93
CA VAL A 61 -1.75 -9.45 0.63
C VAL A 61 -2.66 -9.78 -0.54
N THR A 62 -3.65 -10.64 -0.33
CA THR A 62 -4.62 -11.03 -1.39
C THR A 62 -5.96 -10.33 -1.24
N SER A 63 -6.26 -9.74 -0.09
CA SER A 63 -7.44 -8.92 0.14
C SER A 63 -7.10 -7.44 -0.03
N ALA A 64 -8.10 -6.64 -0.41
CA ALA A 64 -7.95 -5.20 -0.40
C ALA A 64 -7.83 -4.70 1.06
N TYR A 65 -7.04 -3.66 1.26
CA TYR A 65 -6.98 -2.89 2.50
C TYR A 65 -7.21 -1.43 2.13
N LEU A 66 -8.45 -0.98 2.36
CA LEU A 66 -9.01 0.32 1.95
C LEU A 66 -9.30 1.19 3.20
N PRO A 67 -9.64 2.49 3.06
CA PRO A 67 -9.88 3.35 4.22
C PRO A 67 -10.95 2.81 5.17
N GLU A 68 -11.98 2.16 4.64
CA GLU A 68 -13.03 1.48 5.41
C GLU A 68 -12.52 0.28 6.24
N HIS A 69 -11.45 -0.38 5.78
CA HIS A 69 -10.83 -1.47 6.52
C HIS A 69 -10.01 -0.90 7.67
N TYR A 70 -9.16 0.08 7.38
CA TYR A 70 -8.39 0.79 8.40
C TYR A 70 -9.27 1.43 9.47
N ALA A 71 -10.37 2.08 9.08
CA ALA A 71 -11.31 2.70 10.01
C ALA A 71 -11.96 1.69 10.98
N ARG A 72 -12.20 0.44 10.54
CA ARG A 72 -12.70 -0.65 11.40
C ARG A 72 -11.65 -1.19 12.35
N ASP A 73 -10.37 -1.14 11.95
CA ASP A 73 -9.24 -1.61 12.75
C ASP A 73 -8.75 -0.56 13.76
N LEU A 74 -9.21 0.70 13.64
CA LEU A 74 -8.97 1.73 14.65
C LEU A 74 -9.58 1.31 16.00
N GLY A 75 -8.72 1.25 17.02
CA GLY A 75 -9.11 0.97 18.40
C GLY A 75 -9.64 2.21 19.13
N PHE A 76 -9.24 2.35 20.39
CA PHE A 76 -9.76 3.41 21.28
C PHE A 76 -9.34 4.84 20.88
N TYR A 77 -8.27 4.97 20.09
CA TYR A 77 -7.66 6.22 19.69
C TYR A 77 -7.79 6.41 18.18
N PRO A 78 -8.85 7.08 17.69
CA PRO A 78 -9.04 7.29 16.26
C PRO A 78 -8.02 8.28 15.72
N ALA A 79 -7.41 7.96 14.58
CA ALA A 79 -6.60 8.92 13.83
C ALA A 79 -7.54 9.87 13.05
N GLU A 80 -7.30 11.17 13.13
CA GLU A 80 -7.99 12.17 12.31
C GLU A 80 -7.43 12.19 10.89
N LYS A 81 -6.10 12.06 10.79
CA LYS A 81 -5.38 12.07 9.52
C LYS A 81 -4.46 10.89 9.41
N VAL A 82 -4.20 10.51 8.16
CA VAL A 82 -3.27 9.43 7.84
C VAL A 82 -2.26 9.88 6.80
N VAL A 83 -1.05 9.31 6.88
CA VAL A 83 -0.01 9.46 5.88
C VAL A 83 0.17 8.12 5.18
N HIS A 84 -0.15 8.09 3.89
CA HIS A 84 0.09 6.90 3.07
C HIS A 84 1.56 6.80 2.68
N ILE A 85 2.13 5.63 2.86
CA ILE A 85 3.47 5.28 2.42
C ILE A 85 3.37 4.27 1.27
N GLU A 86 4.13 4.45 0.20
CA GLU A 86 4.11 3.55 -0.96
C GLU A 86 4.20 2.07 -0.54
N ALA A 87 3.33 1.25 -1.14
CA ALA A 87 3.09 -0.15 -0.80
C ALA A 87 3.52 -1.09 -1.92
N ASN A 88 4.66 -0.80 -2.56
CA ASN A 88 5.28 -1.61 -3.60
C ASN A 88 4.38 -1.78 -4.85
N TRP A 89 3.98 -0.66 -5.46
CA TRP A 89 3.22 -0.67 -6.72
C TRP A 89 3.95 -1.38 -7.85
N HIS A 90 3.36 -2.45 -8.39
CA HIS A 90 4.08 -3.37 -9.29
C HIS A 90 4.21 -2.89 -10.75
N ASP A 91 3.67 -1.72 -11.10
CA ASP A 91 3.93 -1.11 -12.40
C ASP A 91 5.10 -0.12 -12.32
N HIS A 92 6.31 -0.61 -12.55
CA HIS A 92 7.52 0.21 -12.60
C HIS A 92 7.88 0.68 -14.02
N LYS A 93 7.03 0.44 -15.03
CA LYS A 93 7.37 0.83 -16.40
C LYS A 93 7.22 2.34 -16.57
N SER A 94 8.33 3.01 -16.87
CA SER A 94 8.39 4.45 -17.13
C SER A 94 7.85 5.31 -15.97
N LYS A 95 6.55 5.63 -16.00
CA LYS A 95 5.87 6.49 -15.01
C LYS A 95 4.87 5.71 -14.15
N GLY A 96 4.82 4.38 -14.29
CA GLY A 96 3.81 3.54 -13.65
C GLY A 96 3.70 3.70 -12.14
N VAL A 97 4.81 4.06 -11.46
CA VAL A 97 4.84 4.33 -10.01
C VAL A 97 3.94 5.49 -9.57
N VAL A 98 3.59 6.41 -10.49
CA VAL A 98 2.65 7.51 -10.21
C VAL A 98 1.22 6.99 -10.06
N GLY A 99 0.90 5.82 -10.63
CA GLY A 99 -0.42 5.21 -10.55
C GLY A 99 -0.86 4.92 -9.12
N GLU A 100 0.07 4.64 -8.21
CA GLU A 100 -0.25 4.49 -6.78
C GLU A 100 -0.70 5.81 -6.18
N THR A 101 0.04 6.90 -6.41
CA THR A 101 -0.33 8.24 -5.93
C THR A 101 -1.72 8.63 -6.41
N GLU A 102 -2.02 8.40 -7.69
CA GLU A 102 -3.34 8.65 -8.27
C GLU A 102 -4.44 7.75 -7.67
N PHE A 103 -4.13 6.50 -7.37
CA PHE A 103 -5.05 5.57 -6.72
C PHE A 103 -5.40 6.06 -5.31
N ILE A 104 -4.38 6.39 -4.50
CA ILE A 104 -4.56 6.84 -3.12
C ILE A 104 -5.31 8.15 -3.04
N GLU A 105 -5.02 9.11 -3.92
CA GLU A 105 -5.71 10.41 -3.95
C GLU A 105 -7.22 10.27 -4.21
N ARG A 106 -7.64 9.21 -4.93
CA ARG A 106 -9.05 8.95 -5.25
C ARG A 106 -9.80 8.17 -4.15
N LEU A 107 -9.11 7.64 -3.15
CA LEU A 107 -9.75 6.86 -2.10
C LEU A 107 -10.62 7.74 -1.20
N ASP A 108 -11.74 7.19 -0.76
CA ASP A 108 -12.73 7.92 0.04
C ASP A 108 -12.39 7.88 1.53
N PHE A 109 -11.31 8.56 1.93
CA PHE A 109 -10.96 8.68 3.36
C PHE A 109 -12.05 9.40 4.14
N LYS A 110 -12.68 10.43 3.54
CA LYS A 110 -13.61 11.33 4.21
C LYS A 110 -14.85 10.60 4.72
N ASN A 111 -15.49 9.77 3.90
CA ASN A 111 -16.67 9.03 4.34
C ASN A 111 -16.34 7.91 5.35
N ASN A 112 -15.06 7.61 5.53
CA ASN A 112 -14.55 6.69 6.54
C ASN A 112 -14.08 7.39 7.82
N GLY A 113 -14.41 8.68 7.99
CA GLY A 113 -14.03 9.46 9.18
C GLY A 113 -12.54 9.80 9.25
N LEU A 114 -11.84 9.76 8.11
CA LEU A 114 -10.41 10.00 8.00
C LEU A 114 -10.14 11.15 7.03
N ALA A 115 -8.97 11.76 7.15
CA ALA A 115 -8.44 12.64 6.13
C ALA A 115 -7.07 12.16 5.63
N LEU A 116 -6.85 12.22 4.32
CA LEU A 116 -5.53 12.00 3.74
C LEU A 116 -4.66 13.23 4.04
N GLY A 117 -3.68 13.07 4.92
CA GLY A 117 -2.77 14.15 5.31
C GLY A 117 -1.58 14.30 4.36
N ALA A 118 -1.00 13.18 3.92
CA ALA A 118 0.12 13.16 3.00
C ALA A 118 0.26 11.82 2.26
N ILE A 119 0.98 11.86 1.13
CA ILE A 119 1.45 10.71 0.38
C ILE A 119 2.97 10.76 0.30
N VAL A 120 3.61 9.68 0.74
CA VAL A 120 5.03 9.37 0.49
C VAL A 120 5.09 8.36 -0.65
N ALA A 121 5.39 8.82 -1.85
CA ALA A 121 5.24 8.04 -3.07
C ALA A 121 6.51 7.24 -3.45
N ALA A 122 6.35 6.26 -4.34
CA ALA A 122 7.49 5.52 -4.89
C ALA A 122 8.28 6.36 -5.91
N ALA A 123 9.60 6.45 -5.73
CA ALA A 123 10.51 6.97 -6.74
C ALA A 123 11.94 6.44 -6.50
N ASP A 124 12.71 6.18 -7.55
CA ASP A 124 14.12 5.83 -7.45
C ASP A 124 14.99 7.05 -7.81
N PRO A 125 15.76 7.62 -6.86
CA PRO A 125 16.66 8.75 -7.15
C PRO A 125 17.72 8.48 -8.22
N ARG A 126 17.99 7.20 -8.53
CA ARG A 126 18.96 6.78 -9.55
C ARG A 126 18.34 6.70 -10.96
N ASP A 127 17.02 6.78 -11.07
CA ASP A 127 16.35 6.75 -12.38
C ASP A 127 16.68 8.05 -13.15
N PRO A 128 17.14 7.98 -14.41
CA PRO A 128 17.36 9.17 -15.23
C PRO A 128 16.14 10.10 -15.36
N ASN A 129 14.93 9.57 -15.17
CA ASN A 129 13.66 10.30 -15.19
C ASN A 129 13.20 10.79 -13.81
N PHE A 130 13.99 10.64 -12.75
CA PHE A 130 13.58 10.95 -11.37
C PHE A 130 12.90 12.32 -11.22
N LYS A 131 13.50 13.39 -11.75
CA LYS A 131 12.91 14.75 -11.73
C LYS A 131 11.54 14.83 -12.40
N LYS A 132 11.34 14.06 -13.48
CA LYS A 132 10.07 13.98 -14.19
C LYS A 132 9.04 13.22 -13.38
N ILE A 133 9.43 12.13 -12.70
CA ILE A 133 8.57 11.36 -11.80
C ILE A 133 8.07 12.24 -10.64
N LEU A 134 8.95 13.02 -9.99
CA LEU A 134 8.55 13.95 -8.93
C LEU A 134 7.51 14.97 -9.41
N LYS A 135 7.71 15.56 -10.60
CA LYS A 135 6.73 16.48 -11.20
C LYS A 135 5.39 15.82 -11.48
N LEU A 136 5.37 14.53 -11.79
CA LEU A 136 4.14 13.78 -12.02
C LEU A 136 3.42 13.48 -10.70
N HIS A 137 4.13 13.11 -9.63
CA HIS A 137 3.53 12.95 -8.30
C HIS A 137 2.89 14.25 -7.81
N HIS A 138 3.57 15.39 -7.95
CA HIS A 138 3.00 16.70 -7.62
C HIS A 138 1.73 17.05 -8.41
N ARG A 139 1.63 16.59 -9.67
CA ARG A 139 0.42 16.79 -10.49
C ARG A 139 -0.69 15.82 -10.12
N ALA A 140 -0.34 14.60 -9.73
CA ALA A 140 -1.29 13.55 -9.37
C ALA A 140 -1.97 13.84 -8.04
N SER A 141 -1.29 14.49 -7.09
CA SER A 141 -1.84 14.73 -5.76
C SER A 141 -1.31 16.02 -5.11
N PRO A 142 -2.20 16.87 -4.56
CA PRO A 142 -1.80 17.96 -3.68
C PRO A 142 -1.28 17.47 -2.31
N HIS A 143 -1.46 16.19 -1.97
CA HIS A 143 -0.99 15.55 -0.73
C HIS A 143 0.41 14.94 -0.87
N PHE A 144 1.04 14.98 -2.04
CA PHE A 144 2.41 14.50 -2.20
C PHE A 144 3.41 15.32 -1.35
N ARG A 145 4.15 14.65 -0.44
CA ARG A 145 5.09 15.31 0.50
C ARG A 145 6.48 14.70 0.55
N GLY A 146 6.69 13.51 -0.03
CA GLY A 146 7.99 12.87 0.00
C GLY A 146 8.03 11.60 -0.82
N ILE A 147 9.18 10.94 -0.82
CA ILE A 147 9.36 9.66 -1.51
C ILE A 147 9.83 8.59 -0.54
N ARG A 148 9.55 7.33 -0.88
CA ARG A 148 10.18 6.17 -0.27
C ARG A 148 10.87 5.34 -1.35
N LYS A 149 12.03 4.83 -0.98
CA LYS A 149 12.74 3.77 -1.68
C LYS A 149 13.15 2.75 -0.64
N MET A 150 12.68 1.51 -0.76
CA MET A 150 13.11 0.45 0.14
C MET A 150 14.62 0.22 -0.02
N ALA A 151 15.35 0.34 1.09
CA ALA A 151 16.78 0.07 1.18
C ALA A 151 17.09 -1.12 2.10
N ALA A 152 16.06 -1.73 2.69
CA ALA A 152 16.20 -2.95 3.46
C ALA A 152 16.71 -4.06 2.55
N VAL A 153 17.79 -4.72 2.96
CA VAL A 153 18.45 -5.80 2.22
C VAL A 153 19.11 -6.73 3.23
N HIS A 154 19.14 -8.02 2.94
CA HIS A 154 19.83 -9.02 3.73
C HIS A 154 20.65 -9.93 2.81
N GLU A 155 21.80 -10.41 3.27
CA GLU A 155 22.68 -11.29 2.46
C GLU A 155 22.05 -12.67 2.24
N ASP A 156 21.38 -13.19 3.26
CA ASP A 156 20.52 -14.38 3.14
C ASP A 156 19.28 -14.07 2.30
N ARG A 157 19.17 -14.75 1.14
CA ARG A 157 18.04 -14.65 0.21
C ARG A 157 16.73 -15.24 0.76
N GLY A 158 16.78 -15.98 1.87
CA GLY A 158 15.60 -16.45 2.59
C GLY A 158 14.92 -15.36 3.43
N ILE A 159 15.60 -14.23 3.67
CA ILE A 159 15.04 -13.09 4.42
C ILE A 159 14.48 -12.08 3.43
N PHE A 160 13.15 -11.89 3.51
CA PHE A 160 12.45 -10.87 2.74
C PHE A 160 12.53 -9.54 3.49
N ALA A 161 13.23 -8.57 2.90
CA ALA A 161 13.47 -7.23 3.44
C ALA A 161 12.60 -6.19 2.72
#